data_AF-A0AAD9MH66-F1
#
_entry.id   AF-A0AAD9MH66-F1
#
_cell.length_a   1.000
_cell.length_b   1.000
_cell.length_c   1.000
_cell.angle_alpha   90.00
_cell.angle_beta   90.00
_cell.angle_gamma   90.00
#
_symmetry.space_group_name_H-M   'P 1'
#
loop_
_entity.id
_entity.type
_entity.pdbx_description
1 polymer ?
#
loop_
_entity_poly.entity_id
_entity_poly.type
_entity_poly.pdbx_seq_one_letter_code
_entity_poly.pdbx_strand_id
1 'polypeptide(L)'
;MGQRSASPSDSDQEGSRPTKKRTSSFPRISRSERCGECVNCLNPQRKKACLKARSRLAALQGGEAAGQADGEVASAAAPTPVAPAAPQPDPFVGTLQTILSGSGGVTSERHAPSLLRLLQTASTLAHRSALLTVLQLSVPAVLQAVVRGGGANHLEKWLAEAVAGVRQRLVTKLLAVLARMPITLSTLRSTELGKVVGRLRKNAAFEPAVHESAKSLVAAWKLMVDASAPPAPYVDIIERFCSSIGAGCFAQCAAWCTTH
;
A
#
# COMPACT_ATOMS: atom_id res chain seq x y z
N MET A 1 -31.07 -60.47 11.54
CA MET A 1 -32.06 -60.90 10.53
C MET A 1 -33.39 -60.24 10.88
N GLY A 2 -33.96 -59.44 10.00
CA GLY A 2 -35.23 -58.77 10.24
C GLY A 2 -35.74 -58.09 8.98
N GLN A 3 -36.48 -58.84 8.17
CA GLN A 3 -37.37 -58.30 7.14
C GLN A 3 -38.67 -57.87 7.82
N ARG A 4 -39.27 -56.75 7.39
CA ARG A 4 -40.68 -56.72 6.96
C ARG A 4 -41.08 -55.37 6.36
N SER A 5 -41.91 -55.51 5.33
CA SER A 5 -42.42 -54.52 4.39
C SER A 5 -43.58 -53.68 4.93
N ALA A 6 -43.95 -52.70 4.08
CA ALA A 6 -45.27 -52.12 3.84
C ALA A 6 -45.59 -50.77 4.51
N SER A 7 -45.67 -49.74 3.65
CA SER A 7 -46.55 -48.57 3.78
C SER A 7 -48.03 -48.99 3.66
N PRO A 8 -49.00 -48.19 4.14
CA PRO A 8 -49.59 -47.16 3.27
C PRO A 8 -50.13 -45.88 3.97
N SER A 9 -50.30 -44.82 3.17
CA SER A 9 -51.43 -43.83 3.14
C SER A 9 -51.82 -43.07 4.44
N ASP A 10 -52.16 -41.79 4.49
CA ASP A 10 -52.46 -40.70 3.55
C ASP A 10 -52.66 -39.42 4.42
N SER A 11 -52.92 -38.27 3.79
CA SER A 11 -53.55 -37.05 4.35
C SER A 11 -52.64 -35.89 4.78
N ASP A 12 -52.26 -35.13 3.75
CA ASP A 12 -52.67 -33.74 3.49
C ASP A 12 -52.28 -32.55 4.40
N GLN A 13 -52.03 -31.45 3.67
CA GLN A 13 -51.95 -30.04 4.06
C GLN A 13 -50.65 -29.57 4.74
N GLU A 14 -50.12 -28.38 4.48
CA GLU A 14 -50.32 -27.34 3.46
C GLU A 14 -49.16 -26.39 3.73
N GLY A 15 -48.35 -26.08 2.72
CA GLY A 15 -47.21 -25.18 2.94
C GLY A 15 -46.20 -25.13 1.79
N SER A 16 -46.67 -25.20 0.54
CA SER A 16 -45.82 -24.94 -0.64
C SER A 16 -45.31 -23.50 -0.60
N ARG A 17 -44.17 -23.27 0.05
CA ARG A 17 -43.37 -22.06 -0.15
C ARG A 17 -42.92 -22.05 -1.61
N PRO A 18 -43.24 -21.03 -2.41
CA PRO A 18 -42.75 -20.95 -3.77
C PRO A 18 -41.23 -20.84 -3.72
N THR A 19 -40.54 -21.91 -4.11
CA THR A 19 -39.11 -21.87 -4.38
C THR A 19 -38.93 -20.97 -5.59
N LYS A 20 -38.63 -19.70 -5.33
CA LYS A 20 -38.27 -18.71 -6.35
C LYS A 20 -37.05 -19.28 -7.09
N LYS A 21 -37.29 -19.98 -8.21
CA LYS A 21 -36.26 -20.32 -9.19
C LYS A 21 -35.65 -18.98 -9.58
N ARG A 22 -34.42 -18.72 -9.10
CA ARG A 22 -33.64 -17.56 -9.51
C ARG A 22 -33.38 -17.70 -11.00
N THR A 23 -34.29 -17.19 -11.81
CA THR A 23 -34.09 -16.97 -13.23
C THR A 23 -32.87 -16.08 -13.34
N SER A 24 -31.76 -16.66 -13.80
CA SER A 24 -30.56 -15.88 -14.07
C SER A 24 -30.92 -14.98 -15.23
N SER A 25 -31.09 -13.68 -14.95
CA SER A 25 -31.38 -12.63 -15.93
C SER A 25 -30.34 -12.49 -17.04
N PHE A 26 -29.32 -13.37 -17.06
CA PHE A 26 -28.21 -13.36 -17.99
C PHE A 26 -28.17 -14.66 -18.78
N PRO A 27 -28.05 -14.60 -20.11
CA PRO A 27 -27.82 -15.77 -20.96
C PRO A 27 -26.65 -16.62 -20.48
N ARG A 28 -26.74 -17.93 -20.69
CA ARG A 28 -25.70 -18.89 -20.29
C ARG A 28 -24.48 -18.74 -21.20
N ILE A 29 -23.43 -18.10 -20.70
CA ILE A 29 -22.15 -17.92 -21.41
C ILE A 29 -21.48 -19.27 -21.65
N SER A 30 -21.23 -19.60 -22.92
CA SER A 30 -20.56 -20.84 -23.34
C SER A 30 -19.07 -20.85 -22.94
N ARG A 31 -18.34 -21.96 -23.17
CA ARG A 31 -16.92 -22.03 -22.79
C ARG A 31 -16.03 -21.21 -23.73
N SER A 32 -16.37 -21.13 -25.01
CA SER A 32 -15.66 -20.36 -26.04
C SER A 32 -15.77 -18.85 -25.86
N GLU A 33 -16.85 -18.36 -25.23
CA GLU A 33 -17.08 -16.93 -24.98
C GLU A 33 -16.39 -16.38 -23.71
N ARG A 34 -15.59 -17.22 -23.04
CA ARG A 34 -14.91 -16.84 -21.80
C ARG A 34 -13.61 -16.10 -22.10
N CYS A 35 -13.33 -15.07 -21.32
CA CYS A 35 -12.16 -14.23 -21.55
C CYS A 35 -10.81 -14.85 -21.11
N GLY A 36 -10.80 -15.98 -20.42
CA GLY A 36 -9.58 -16.61 -19.89
C GLY A 36 -8.89 -15.86 -18.72
N GLU A 37 -9.08 -14.55 -18.60
CA GLU A 37 -8.25 -13.69 -17.72
C GLU A 37 -8.94 -13.24 -16.41
N CYS A 38 -10.27 -13.33 -16.31
CA CYS A 38 -10.97 -12.86 -15.11
C CYS A 38 -10.86 -13.88 -13.95
N VAL A 39 -11.07 -13.42 -12.70
CA VAL A 39 -11.02 -14.26 -11.49
C VAL A 39 -11.93 -15.50 -11.58
N ASN A 40 -13.06 -15.43 -12.29
CA ASN A 40 -13.96 -16.58 -12.49
C ASN A 40 -13.51 -17.52 -13.62
N CYS A 41 -12.67 -17.05 -14.56
CA CYS A 41 -12.07 -17.85 -15.62
C CYS A 41 -10.78 -18.54 -15.15
N LEU A 42 -9.98 -17.83 -14.35
CA LEU A 42 -8.75 -18.35 -13.74
C LEU A 42 -9.02 -19.38 -12.64
N ASN A 43 -10.26 -19.45 -12.12
CA ASN A 43 -10.65 -20.41 -11.09
C ASN A 43 -11.95 -21.16 -11.48
N PRO A 44 -11.83 -22.30 -12.19
CA PRO A 44 -12.98 -23.05 -12.70
C PRO A 44 -13.85 -23.70 -11.62
N GLN A 45 -13.36 -23.84 -10.38
CA GLN A 45 -14.13 -24.39 -9.26
C GLN A 45 -15.24 -23.46 -8.78
N ARG A 46 -15.16 -22.16 -9.09
CA ARG A 46 -16.15 -21.16 -8.61
C ARG A 46 -17.52 -21.27 -9.27
N LYS A 47 -17.70 -22.11 -10.32
CA LYS A 47 -18.96 -22.34 -11.07
C LYS A 47 -19.74 -21.05 -11.40
N LYS A 48 -19.05 -19.91 -11.51
CA LYS A 48 -19.60 -18.59 -11.82
C LYS A 48 -19.30 -18.22 -13.26
N ALA A 49 -20.21 -17.45 -13.88
CA ALA A 49 -20.04 -16.97 -15.24
C ALA A 49 -18.89 -15.95 -15.37
N CYS A 50 -18.34 -15.84 -16.58
CA CYS A 50 -17.25 -14.91 -16.91
C CYS A 50 -17.67 -13.45 -16.67
N LEU A 51 -16.90 -12.71 -15.88
CA LEU A 51 -17.23 -11.32 -15.51
C LEU A 51 -17.19 -10.38 -16.73
N LYS A 52 -16.13 -10.49 -17.55
CA LYS A 52 -15.98 -9.67 -18.75
C LYS A 52 -17.09 -9.93 -19.78
N ALA A 53 -17.51 -11.19 -19.94
CA ALA A 53 -18.60 -11.54 -20.85
C ALA A 53 -19.95 -11.01 -20.36
N ARG A 54 -20.21 -11.01 -19.03
CA ARG A 54 -21.41 -10.35 -18.47
C ARG A 54 -21.43 -8.85 -18.74
N SER A 55 -20.29 -8.17 -18.63
CA SER A 55 -20.18 -6.75 -18.96
C SER A 55 -20.48 -6.47 -20.44
N ARG A 56 -20.01 -7.32 -21.35
CA ARG A 56 -20.30 -7.19 -22.80
C ARG A 56 -21.78 -7.42 -23.12
N LEU A 57 -22.40 -8.45 -22.55
CA LEU A 57 -23.82 -8.73 -22.75
C LEU A 57 -24.72 -7.66 -22.13
N ALA A 58 -24.36 -7.13 -20.95
CA ALA A 58 -25.08 -6.03 -20.33
C ALA A 58 -25.02 -4.74 -21.17
N ALA A 59 -23.90 -4.49 -21.85
CA ALA A 59 -23.75 -3.36 -22.76
C ALA A 59 -24.61 -3.50 -24.03
N LEU A 60 -24.77 -4.72 -24.56
CA LEU A 60 -25.58 -5.00 -25.74
C LEU A 60 -27.09 -4.98 -25.45
N GLN A 61 -27.52 -5.51 -24.30
CA GLN A 61 -28.94 -5.55 -23.92
C GLN A 61 -29.53 -4.16 -23.58
N GLY A 62 -28.70 -3.14 -23.38
CA GLY A 62 -29.16 -1.77 -23.16
C GLY A 62 -29.43 -0.96 -24.43
N GLY A 63 -29.25 -1.55 -25.63
CA GLY A 63 -29.27 -0.82 -26.91
C GLY A 63 -30.42 -1.15 -27.88
N GLU A 64 -31.28 -2.13 -27.61
CA GLU A 64 -32.29 -2.59 -28.59
C GLU A 64 -33.67 -2.74 -27.94
N ALA A 65 -34.38 -1.62 -27.78
CA ALA A 65 -35.84 -1.58 -27.60
C ALA A 65 -36.39 -0.20 -27.99
N ALA A 66 -36.47 0.10 -29.29
CA ALA A 66 -37.30 1.19 -29.79
C ALA A 66 -37.65 0.99 -31.27
N GLY A 67 -38.79 0.34 -31.52
CA GLY A 67 -39.51 0.35 -32.78
C GLY A 67 -41.01 0.49 -32.51
N GLN A 68 -41.56 1.65 -32.89
CA GLN A 68 -42.97 2.04 -33.12
C GLN A 68 -44.06 1.82 -32.04
N ALA A 69 -44.57 2.92 -31.48
CA ALA A 69 -46.02 3.23 -31.42
C ALA A 69 -46.25 4.68 -30.92
N ASP A 70 -47.19 5.36 -31.58
CA ASP A 70 -47.73 6.71 -31.37
C ASP A 70 -48.11 7.09 -29.92
N GLY A 71 -48.03 8.39 -29.61
CA GLY A 71 -48.66 8.95 -28.40
C GLY A 71 -48.09 10.29 -27.95
N GLU A 72 -48.90 11.34 -28.08
CA GLU A 72 -48.64 12.74 -27.75
C GLU A 72 -48.65 13.03 -26.22
N VAL A 73 -48.05 14.19 -25.88
CA VAL A 73 -48.18 15.03 -24.66
C VAL A 73 -47.20 14.83 -23.48
N ALA A 74 -46.65 15.99 -23.07
CA ALA A 74 -46.05 16.38 -21.78
C ALA A 74 -44.56 16.09 -21.51
N SER A 75 -43.75 17.06 -21.97
CA SER A 75 -42.67 17.75 -21.23
C SER A 75 -42.30 17.16 -19.85
N ALA A 76 -41.24 16.37 -19.84
CA ALA A 76 -40.28 16.33 -18.74
C ALA A 76 -38.89 16.18 -19.37
N ALA A 77 -38.06 17.22 -19.28
CA ALA A 77 -36.69 17.21 -19.75
C ALA A 77 -35.91 16.12 -19.01
N ALA A 78 -35.73 14.98 -19.68
CA ALA A 78 -34.86 13.91 -19.22
C ALA A 78 -33.40 14.38 -19.28
N PRO A 79 -32.57 14.08 -18.26
CA PRO A 79 -31.14 14.34 -18.33
C PRO A 79 -30.55 13.55 -19.49
N THR A 80 -29.88 14.26 -20.39
CA THR A 80 -29.14 13.68 -21.51
C THR A 80 -28.21 12.57 -20.98
N PRO A 81 -28.19 11.37 -21.58
CA PRO A 81 -27.25 10.35 -21.19
C PRO A 81 -25.85 10.87 -21.52
N VAL A 82 -25.10 11.24 -20.48
CA VAL A 82 -23.70 11.60 -20.58
C VAL A 82 -22.99 10.36 -21.11
N ALA A 83 -22.66 10.38 -22.41
CA ALA A 83 -21.73 9.44 -23.00
C ALA A 83 -20.52 9.32 -22.06
N PRO A 84 -19.96 8.11 -21.82
CA PRO A 84 -18.80 7.98 -20.96
C PRO A 84 -17.71 8.89 -21.51
N ALA A 85 -17.47 10.00 -20.80
CA ALA A 85 -16.50 10.99 -21.20
C ALA A 85 -15.18 10.26 -21.45
N ALA A 86 -14.57 10.48 -22.61
CA ALA A 86 -13.22 10.01 -22.88
C ALA A 86 -12.35 10.27 -21.64
N PRO A 87 -11.49 9.32 -21.23
CA PRO A 87 -10.70 9.45 -20.01
C PRO A 87 -9.98 10.81 -20.04
N GLN A 88 -10.44 11.71 -19.17
CA GLN A 88 -9.92 13.06 -19.12
C GLN A 88 -8.42 12.99 -18.80
N PRO A 89 -7.58 13.79 -19.48
CA PRO A 89 -6.15 13.76 -19.23
C PRO A 89 -5.89 14.09 -17.76
N ASP A 90 -5.29 13.13 -17.05
CA ASP A 90 -5.00 13.28 -15.64
C ASP A 90 -3.90 14.36 -15.46
N PRO A 91 -4.22 15.51 -14.85
CA PRO A 91 -3.27 16.63 -14.72
C PRO A 91 -2.03 16.24 -13.90
N PHE A 92 -2.17 15.26 -13.01
CA PHE A 92 -1.04 14.68 -12.28
C PHE A 92 -0.05 14.01 -13.23
N VAL A 93 -0.57 13.20 -14.15
CA VAL A 93 0.25 12.46 -15.13
C VAL A 93 0.92 13.45 -16.09
N GLY A 94 0.18 14.46 -16.57
CA GLY A 94 0.75 15.52 -17.40
C GLY A 94 1.90 16.25 -16.71
N THR A 95 1.69 16.69 -15.46
CA THR A 95 2.74 17.35 -14.67
C THR A 95 3.95 16.44 -14.46
N LEU A 96 3.73 15.17 -14.12
CA LEU A 96 4.81 14.20 -13.92
C LEU A 96 5.62 14.02 -15.21
N GLN A 97 4.98 13.88 -16.36
CA GLN A 97 5.66 13.70 -17.66
C GLN A 97 6.59 14.87 -18.00
N THR A 98 6.27 16.10 -17.62
CA THR A 98 7.14 17.27 -17.88
C THR A 98 8.47 17.25 -17.13
N ILE A 99 8.59 16.46 -16.08
CA ILE A 99 9.80 16.41 -15.23
C ILE A 99 10.58 15.10 -15.35
N LEU A 100 10.02 14.09 -16.04
CA LEU A 100 10.70 12.80 -16.23
C LEU A 100 11.79 12.92 -17.29
N SER A 101 12.90 12.22 -17.02
CA SER A 101 13.94 11.97 -18.01
C SER A 101 13.66 10.66 -18.76
N GLY A 102 14.47 10.37 -19.79
CA GLY A 102 14.38 9.11 -20.55
C GLY A 102 14.57 7.83 -19.71
N SER A 103 15.14 7.92 -18.51
CA SER A 103 15.25 6.77 -17.58
C SER A 103 13.96 6.48 -16.82
N GLY A 104 12.94 7.33 -16.91
CA GLY A 104 11.74 7.27 -16.08
C GLY A 104 11.92 7.82 -14.65
N GLY A 105 13.12 8.31 -14.31
CA GLY A 105 13.40 9.08 -13.09
C GLY A 105 13.61 10.57 -13.36
N VAL A 106 13.86 11.34 -12.31
CA VAL A 106 14.24 12.75 -12.40
C VAL A 106 15.75 12.88 -12.23
N THR A 107 16.40 13.58 -13.15
CA THR A 107 17.87 13.75 -13.19
C THR A 107 18.34 15.14 -12.74
N SER A 108 17.48 16.15 -12.81
CA SER A 108 17.85 17.53 -12.47
C SER A 108 17.17 17.99 -11.18
N GLU A 109 17.97 18.52 -10.26
CA GLU A 109 17.52 19.02 -8.95
C GLU A 109 16.49 20.15 -9.06
N ARG A 110 16.51 20.94 -10.15
CA ARG A 110 15.53 22.00 -10.42
C ARG A 110 14.08 21.52 -10.39
N HIS A 111 13.84 20.23 -10.65
CA HIS A 111 12.51 19.63 -10.67
C HIS A 111 12.06 19.10 -9.29
N ALA A 112 12.92 19.14 -8.27
CA ALA A 112 12.58 18.68 -6.93
C ALA A 112 11.34 19.37 -6.33
N PRO A 113 11.12 20.70 -6.47
CA PRO A 113 9.90 21.35 -5.99
C PRO A 113 8.62 20.82 -6.65
N SER A 114 8.66 20.56 -7.96
CA SER A 114 7.52 19.95 -8.67
C SER A 114 7.26 18.53 -8.19
N LEU A 115 8.32 17.74 -7.98
CA LEU A 115 8.20 16.38 -7.46
C LEU A 115 7.63 16.36 -6.03
N LEU A 116 8.03 17.31 -5.18
CA LEU A 116 7.47 17.50 -3.84
C LEU A 116 5.99 17.86 -3.86
N ARG A 117 5.58 18.73 -4.78
CA ARG A 117 4.15 19.05 -4.98
C ARG A 117 3.36 17.81 -5.40
N LEU A 118 3.91 16.97 -6.28
CA LEU A 118 3.26 15.71 -6.66
C LEU A 118 3.17 14.73 -5.47
N LEU A 119 4.20 14.65 -4.63
CA LEU A 119 4.15 13.87 -3.38
C LEU A 119 3.07 14.37 -2.42
N GLN A 120 2.82 15.68 -2.37
CA GLN A 120 1.76 16.27 -1.56
C GLN A 120 0.36 15.94 -2.09
N THR A 121 0.16 16.02 -3.40
CA THR A 121 -1.17 15.92 -4.03
C THR A 121 -1.58 14.50 -4.39
N ALA A 122 -0.66 13.53 -4.37
CA ALA A 122 -0.94 12.14 -4.72
C ALA A 122 -1.89 11.45 -3.71
N SER A 123 -3.17 11.43 -4.08
CA SER A 123 -4.25 10.83 -3.29
C SER A 123 -4.55 9.38 -3.66
N THR A 124 -4.30 9.00 -4.91
CA THR A 124 -4.62 7.65 -5.42
C THR A 124 -3.45 6.68 -5.23
N LEU A 125 -3.75 5.38 -5.12
CA LEU A 125 -2.73 4.33 -5.06
C LEU A 125 -1.86 4.30 -6.33
N ALA A 126 -2.45 4.60 -7.49
CA ALA A 126 -1.75 4.65 -8.76
C ALA A 126 -0.70 5.77 -8.79
N HIS A 127 -1.08 6.98 -8.40
CA HIS A 127 -0.18 8.13 -8.30
C HIS A 127 0.98 7.87 -7.34
N ARG A 128 0.67 7.37 -6.14
CA ARG A 128 1.69 7.02 -5.14
C ARG A 128 2.66 5.95 -5.68
N SER A 129 2.11 4.91 -6.30
CA SER A 129 2.93 3.83 -6.88
C SER A 129 3.83 4.32 -8.01
N ALA A 130 3.35 5.24 -8.85
CA ALA A 130 4.14 5.86 -9.91
C ALA A 130 5.28 6.71 -9.33
N LEU A 131 4.98 7.57 -8.35
CA LEU A 131 6.00 8.40 -7.69
C LEU A 131 7.08 7.59 -7.00
N LEU A 132 6.71 6.48 -6.34
CA LEU A 132 7.70 5.60 -5.72
C LEU A 132 8.65 4.99 -6.77
N THR A 133 8.12 4.61 -7.93
CA THR A 133 8.95 4.15 -9.06
C THR A 133 9.85 5.27 -9.58
N VAL A 134 9.33 6.49 -9.76
CA VAL A 134 10.12 7.66 -10.19
C VAL A 134 11.24 7.97 -9.19
N LEU A 135 10.96 7.93 -7.89
CA LEU A 135 11.95 8.12 -6.84
C LEU A 135 13.04 7.03 -6.87
N GLN A 136 12.67 5.76 -7.09
CA GLN A 136 13.65 4.67 -7.24
C GLN A 136 14.56 4.81 -8.47
N LEU A 137 14.13 5.54 -9.50
CA LEU A 137 14.91 5.78 -10.72
C LEU A 137 15.61 7.14 -10.73
N SER A 138 15.29 8.03 -9.79
CA SER A 138 15.88 9.37 -9.70
C SER A 138 17.31 9.32 -9.16
N VAL A 139 18.10 10.33 -9.55
CA VAL A 139 19.50 10.45 -9.16
C VAL A 139 19.65 10.93 -7.70
N PRO A 140 20.78 10.62 -7.02
CA PRO A 140 20.98 10.96 -5.60
C PRO A 140 20.78 12.44 -5.26
N ALA A 141 21.26 13.36 -6.12
CA ALA A 141 21.10 14.81 -5.91
C ALA A 141 19.61 15.22 -5.82
N VAL A 142 18.75 14.64 -6.67
CA VAL A 142 17.30 14.91 -6.61
C VAL A 142 16.69 14.32 -5.34
N LEU A 143 17.08 13.11 -4.94
CA LEU A 143 16.59 12.51 -3.69
C LEU A 143 16.99 13.34 -2.47
N GLN A 144 18.21 13.87 -2.45
CA GLN A 144 18.68 14.77 -1.41
C GLN A 144 17.84 16.05 -1.34
N ALA A 145 17.53 16.67 -2.48
CA ALA A 145 16.66 17.83 -2.56
C ALA A 145 15.23 17.54 -2.06
N VAL A 146 14.68 16.36 -2.41
CA VAL A 146 13.37 15.91 -1.92
C VAL A 146 13.39 15.71 -0.40
N VAL A 147 14.44 15.12 0.17
CA VAL A 147 14.57 14.98 1.63
C VAL A 147 14.63 16.36 2.30
N ARG A 148 15.46 17.28 1.79
CA ARG A 148 15.56 18.66 2.30
C ARG A 148 14.23 19.41 2.26
N GLY A 149 13.43 19.19 1.22
CA GLY A 149 12.10 19.79 1.07
C GLY A 149 10.97 19.06 1.82
N GLY A 150 11.28 18.12 2.71
CA GLY A 150 10.27 17.46 3.55
C GLY A 150 9.51 16.31 2.87
N GLY A 151 10.04 15.76 1.77
CA GLY A 151 9.43 14.61 1.09
C GLY A 151 9.31 13.37 1.98
N ALA A 152 10.21 13.21 2.95
CA ALA A 152 10.19 12.11 3.92
C ALA A 152 8.88 12.06 4.74
N ASN A 153 8.28 13.22 5.08
CA ASN A 153 7.03 13.31 5.84
C ASN A 153 5.86 12.65 5.08
N HIS A 154 5.85 12.82 3.75
CA HIS A 154 4.81 12.23 2.88
C HIS A 154 4.97 10.72 2.78
N LEU A 155 6.21 10.26 2.64
CA LEU A 155 6.53 8.83 2.61
C LEU A 155 6.22 8.15 3.94
N GLU A 156 6.48 8.82 5.06
CA GLU A 156 6.12 8.34 6.39
C GLU A 156 4.60 8.13 6.51
N LYS A 157 3.81 9.16 6.15
CA LYS A 157 2.35 9.06 6.17
C LYS A 157 1.86 7.89 5.31
N TRP A 158 2.38 7.77 4.09
CA TRP A 158 2.00 6.68 3.19
C TRP A 158 2.42 5.32 3.72
N LEU A 159 3.57 5.23 4.38
CA LEU A 159 4.03 4.00 5.03
C LEU A 159 3.14 3.62 6.20
N ALA A 160 2.79 4.55 7.07
CA ALA A 160 1.87 4.31 8.18
C ALA A 160 0.50 3.81 7.68
N GLU A 161 -0.06 4.48 6.67
CA GLU A 161 -1.32 4.05 6.02
C GLU A 161 -1.19 2.67 5.35
N ALA A 162 -0.07 2.39 4.68
CA ALA A 162 0.17 1.11 4.02
C ALA A 162 0.34 -0.04 5.02
N VAL A 163 0.99 0.23 6.16
CA VAL A 163 1.14 -0.72 7.26
C VAL A 163 -0.21 -1.04 7.89
N ALA A 164 -1.00 -0.01 8.20
CA ALA A 164 -2.34 -0.18 8.76
C ALA A 164 -3.27 -0.96 7.81
N GLY A 165 -3.17 -0.71 6.51
CA GLY A 165 -3.95 -1.40 5.48
C GLY A 165 -3.34 -2.71 4.96
N VAL A 166 -2.26 -3.23 5.58
CA VAL A 166 -1.54 -4.45 5.18
C VAL A 166 -1.23 -4.49 3.66
N ARG A 167 -0.79 -3.36 3.10
CA ARG A 167 -0.52 -3.18 1.67
C ARG A 167 0.90 -3.62 1.31
N GLN A 168 1.15 -4.93 1.37
CA GLN A 168 2.45 -5.59 1.12
C GLN A 168 3.28 -4.92 0.01
N ARG A 169 2.77 -4.88 -1.22
CA ARG A 169 3.49 -4.33 -2.39
C ARG A 169 3.89 -2.86 -2.22
N LEU A 170 3.02 -2.07 -1.61
CA LEU A 170 3.27 -0.64 -1.40
C LEU A 170 4.34 -0.44 -0.32
N VAL A 171 4.27 -1.21 0.77
CA VAL A 171 5.30 -1.20 1.82
C VAL A 171 6.66 -1.58 1.25
N THR A 172 6.75 -2.64 0.44
CA THR A 172 8.01 -3.03 -0.22
C THR A 172 8.59 -1.88 -1.05
N LYS A 173 7.76 -1.21 -1.87
CA LYS A 173 8.21 -0.06 -2.68
C LYS A 173 8.69 1.11 -1.82
N LEU A 174 7.98 1.40 -0.73
CA LEU A 174 8.34 2.46 0.20
C LEU A 174 9.68 2.19 0.90
N LEU A 175 9.90 0.96 1.41
CA LEU A 175 11.18 0.58 2.02
C LEU A 175 12.33 0.68 1.02
N ALA A 176 12.12 0.26 -0.24
CA ALA A 176 13.13 0.38 -1.29
C ALA A 176 13.46 1.84 -1.64
N VAL A 177 12.47 2.76 -1.63
CA VAL A 177 12.73 4.20 -1.80
C VAL A 177 13.51 4.74 -0.60
N LEU A 178 13.08 4.44 0.62
CA LEU A 178 13.73 4.91 1.85
C LEU A 178 15.19 4.45 1.96
N ALA A 179 15.51 3.27 1.43
CA ALA A 179 16.88 2.75 1.38
C ALA A 179 17.80 3.52 0.43
N ARG A 180 17.24 4.20 -0.59
CA ARG A 180 18.01 5.04 -1.52
C ARG A 180 18.10 6.50 -1.09
N MET A 181 17.18 6.95 -0.24
CA MET A 181 17.15 8.35 0.17
C MET A 181 18.24 8.65 1.20
N PRO A 182 18.97 9.78 1.06
CA PRO A 182 19.93 10.22 2.07
C PRO A 182 19.18 10.82 3.27
N ILE A 183 18.53 9.97 4.06
CA ILE A 183 17.81 10.36 5.27
C ILE A 183 18.81 10.91 6.29
N THR A 184 18.59 12.12 6.78
CA THR A 184 19.45 12.75 7.79
C THR A 184 18.92 12.53 9.20
N LEU A 185 19.76 12.76 10.20
CA LEU A 185 19.36 12.72 11.61
C LEU A 185 18.28 13.74 11.96
N SER A 186 18.32 14.93 11.36
CA SER A 186 17.28 15.93 11.51
C SER A 186 15.93 15.39 11.02
N THR A 187 15.90 14.72 9.86
CA THR A 187 14.70 14.08 9.34
C THR A 187 14.22 12.96 10.26
N LEU A 188 15.09 12.07 10.74
CA LEU A 188 14.69 10.99 11.66
C LEU A 188 14.14 11.50 12.99
N ARG A 189 14.62 12.64 13.49
CA ARG A 189 14.12 13.27 14.72
C ARG A 189 12.79 13.99 14.50
N SER A 190 12.56 14.55 13.33
CA SER A 190 11.32 15.27 13.00
C SER A 190 10.20 14.35 12.48
N THR A 191 10.50 13.08 12.23
CA THR A 191 9.56 12.10 11.64
C THR A 191 9.38 10.90 12.56
N GLU A 192 8.27 10.18 12.39
CA GLU A 192 8.03 8.90 13.05
C GLU A 192 8.49 7.70 12.22
N LEU A 193 9.32 7.93 11.18
CA LEU A 193 9.84 6.89 10.28
C LEU A 193 10.50 5.74 11.05
N GLY A 194 11.35 6.06 12.02
CA GLY A 194 12.02 5.06 12.85
C GLY A 194 11.03 4.19 13.62
N LYS A 195 9.95 4.78 14.16
CA LYS A 195 8.91 4.03 14.89
C LYS A 195 8.07 3.18 13.93
N VAL A 196 7.66 3.73 12.78
CA VAL A 196 6.85 3.00 11.78
C VAL A 196 7.63 1.81 11.22
N VAL A 197 8.88 2.00 10.80
CA VAL A 197 9.74 0.92 10.29
C VAL A 197 10.11 -0.06 11.42
N GLY A 198 10.30 0.43 12.64
CA GLY A 198 10.51 -0.41 13.82
C GLY A 198 9.34 -1.37 14.09
N ARG A 199 8.09 -0.89 13.97
CA ARG A 199 6.88 -1.73 14.11
C ARG A 199 6.78 -2.80 13.03
N LEU A 200 7.18 -2.49 11.79
CA LEU A 200 7.16 -3.44 10.67
C LEU A 200 7.97 -4.71 10.95
N ARG A 201 9.08 -4.62 11.68
CA ARG A 201 9.94 -5.76 12.00
C ARG A 201 9.28 -6.88 12.80
N LYS A 202 8.18 -6.57 13.50
CA LYS A 202 7.45 -7.50 14.39
C LYS A 202 6.02 -7.77 13.90
N ASN A 203 5.64 -7.24 12.75
CA ASN A 203 4.27 -7.33 12.28
C ASN A 203 4.07 -8.62 11.48
N ALA A 204 3.42 -9.62 12.09
CA ALA A 204 3.19 -10.94 11.48
C ALA A 204 2.39 -10.92 10.18
N ALA A 205 1.72 -9.81 9.83
CA ALA A 205 0.97 -9.68 8.59
C ALA A 205 1.86 -9.47 7.34
N PHE A 206 3.16 -9.22 7.52
CA PHE A 206 4.10 -8.93 6.43
C PHE A 206 5.04 -10.11 6.14
N GLU A 207 5.48 -10.19 4.88
CA GLU A 207 6.40 -11.25 4.42
C GLU A 207 7.81 -11.09 5.06
N PRO A 208 8.57 -12.19 5.25
CA PRO A 208 9.92 -12.14 5.83
C PRO A 208 10.87 -11.16 5.12
N ALA A 209 10.75 -11.03 3.79
CA ALA A 209 11.55 -10.09 3.00
C ALA A 209 11.30 -8.62 3.39
N VAL A 210 10.07 -8.26 3.77
CA VAL A 210 9.72 -6.93 4.26
C VAL A 210 10.35 -6.69 5.63
N HIS A 211 10.33 -7.69 6.50
CA HIS A 211 10.97 -7.62 7.81
C HIS A 211 12.48 -7.41 7.69
N GLU A 212 13.13 -8.12 6.77
CA GLU A 212 14.56 -8.01 6.56
C GLU A 212 14.95 -6.64 6.01
N SER A 213 14.18 -6.13 5.04
CA SER A 213 14.35 -4.76 4.53
C SER A 213 14.20 -3.72 5.65
N ALA A 214 13.20 -3.88 6.53
CA ALA A 214 12.97 -2.99 7.67
C ALA A 214 14.09 -3.08 8.72
N LYS A 215 14.62 -4.28 9.01
CA LYS A 215 15.76 -4.46 9.91
C LYS A 215 17.01 -3.77 9.38
N SER A 216 17.33 -3.97 8.10
CA SER A 216 18.50 -3.38 7.45
C SER A 216 18.45 -1.84 7.49
N LEU A 217 17.28 -1.26 7.17
CA LEU A 217 17.05 0.18 7.28
C LEU A 217 17.26 0.71 8.70
N VAL A 218 16.67 0.05 9.71
CA VAL A 218 16.83 0.45 11.11
C VAL A 218 18.28 0.34 11.56
N ALA A 219 19.02 -0.70 11.13
CA ALA A 219 20.44 -0.84 11.44
C ALA A 219 21.26 0.31 10.83
N ALA A 220 21.02 0.65 9.56
CA ALA A 220 21.69 1.77 8.90
C ALA A 220 21.42 3.12 9.60
N TRP A 221 20.18 3.36 10.00
CA TRP A 221 19.82 4.58 10.73
C TRP A 221 20.37 4.62 12.15
N LYS A 222 20.47 3.48 12.83
CA LYS A 222 21.12 3.39 14.16
C LYS A 222 22.58 3.76 14.10
N LEU A 223 23.34 3.21 13.14
CA LEU A 223 24.76 3.58 12.95
C LEU A 223 24.94 5.09 12.76
N MET A 224 24.02 5.73 12.04
CA MET A 224 24.03 7.18 11.86
C MET A 224 23.74 7.94 13.17
N VAL A 225 22.80 7.44 13.99
CA VAL A 225 22.47 8.03 15.30
C VAL A 225 23.65 7.87 16.26
N ASP A 226 24.24 6.68 16.33
CA ASP A 226 25.35 6.35 17.22
C ASP A 226 26.60 7.17 16.85
N ALA A 227 26.89 7.33 15.55
CA ALA A 227 27.98 8.19 15.07
C ALA A 227 27.80 9.68 15.39
N SER A 228 26.58 10.12 15.71
CA SER A 228 26.27 11.51 16.09
C SER A 228 26.19 11.74 17.59
N ALA A 229 26.25 10.68 18.40
CA ALA A 229 26.38 10.83 19.83
C ALA A 229 27.79 11.33 20.13
N PRO A 230 27.96 12.39 20.92
CA PRO A 230 29.30 12.77 21.39
C PRO A 230 29.93 11.55 22.09
N PRO A 231 31.23 11.28 21.91
CA PRO A 231 31.90 10.24 22.68
C PRO A 231 31.63 10.54 24.15
N ALA A 232 31.11 9.54 24.87
CA ALA A 232 30.77 9.69 26.29
C ALA A 232 31.95 10.36 27.01
N PRO A 233 31.72 11.42 27.80
CA PRO A 233 32.80 11.99 28.59
C PRO A 233 33.39 10.88 29.46
N TYR A 234 34.71 10.75 29.41
CA TYR A 234 35.57 9.73 30.02
C TYR A 234 35.48 9.61 31.56
N VAL A 235 34.50 10.25 32.22
CA VAL A 235 34.42 10.33 33.68
C VAL A 235 33.73 9.11 34.31
N ASP A 236 32.99 8.30 33.55
CA ASP A 236 32.22 7.17 34.10
C ASP A 236 32.97 5.83 34.19
N ILE A 237 34.23 5.76 33.75
CA ILE A 237 35.02 4.51 33.87
C ILE A 237 35.60 4.37 35.28
N ILE A 238 35.90 5.47 35.97
CA ILE A 238 36.44 5.41 37.35
C ILE A 238 35.32 5.17 38.38
N GLU A 239 34.14 5.78 38.24
CA GLU A 239 33.03 5.55 39.18
C GLU A 239 32.41 4.14 39.08
N ARG A 240 32.37 3.55 37.87
CA ARG A 240 31.92 2.15 37.70
C ARG A 240 32.95 1.12 38.15
N PHE A 241 34.25 1.43 38.12
CA PHE A 241 35.27 0.55 38.69
C PHE A 241 35.30 0.64 40.24
N CYS A 242 35.02 1.83 40.81
CA CYS A 242 34.92 2.01 42.26
C CYS A 242 33.63 1.44 42.88
N SER A 243 32.54 1.30 42.13
CA SER A 243 31.30 0.67 42.64
C SER A 243 31.30 -0.87 42.54
N SER A 244 32.26 -1.46 41.82
CA SER A 244 32.37 -2.93 41.66
C SER A 244 33.38 -3.59 42.59
N ILE A 245 34.20 -2.80 43.30
CA ILE A 245 35.10 -3.30 44.35
C ILE A 245 34.48 -2.88 45.69
N GLY A 246 33.92 -3.84 46.41
CA GLY A 246 33.30 -3.64 47.71
C GLY A 246 34.16 -2.83 48.69
N ALA A 247 33.50 -2.26 49.70
CA ALA A 247 33.94 -1.26 50.67
C ALA A 247 35.18 -1.60 51.55
N GLY A 248 36.29 -2.07 50.97
CA GLY A 248 37.50 -2.48 51.66
C GLY A 248 38.81 -1.83 51.20
N CYS A 249 38.82 -1.05 50.11
CA CYS A 249 40.07 -0.49 49.55
C CYS A 249 40.14 1.05 49.53
N PHE A 250 39.38 1.74 50.37
CA PHE A 250 39.40 3.21 50.39
C PHE A 250 40.68 3.81 51.01
N ALA A 251 41.47 3.03 51.75
CA ALA A 251 42.65 3.54 52.45
C ALA A 251 43.94 3.59 51.60
N GLN A 252 43.99 2.92 50.43
CA GLN A 252 45.26 2.72 49.71
C GLN A 252 45.38 3.51 48.39
N CYS A 253 44.28 4.07 47.86
CA CYS A 253 44.33 4.95 46.68
C CYS A 253 44.68 6.42 47.01
N ALA A 254 44.42 6.89 48.24
CA ALA A 254 44.70 8.29 48.60
C ALA A 254 46.20 8.63 48.68
N ALA A 255 47.07 7.63 48.85
CA ALA A 255 48.52 7.82 48.96
C ALA A 255 49.24 7.96 47.60
N TRP A 256 48.60 7.59 46.48
CA TRP A 256 49.25 7.63 45.16
C TRP A 256 49.01 8.96 44.42
N CYS A 257 47.92 9.68 44.71
CA CYS A 257 47.60 10.98 44.08
C CYS A 257 48.35 12.20 44.66
N THR A 258 49.19 12.04 45.68
CA THR A 258 49.96 13.16 46.26
C THR A 258 51.43 13.19 45.85
N THR A 259 51.91 12.26 45.02
CA THR A 259 53.35 12.16 44.69
C THR A 259 53.66 12.13 43.18
N HIS A 260 52.71 12.42 42.29
CA HIS A 260 52.99 12.61 40.86
C HIS A 260 52.08 13.65 40.21
#